data_AF-A0A3C1S7V1-F1
#
_entry.id   AF-A0A3C1S7V1-F1
#
_cell.length_a   1.000
_cell.length_b   1.000
_cell.length_c   1.000
_cell.angle_alpha   90.00
_cell.angle_beta   90.00
_cell.angle_gamma   90.00
#
_symmetry.space_group_name_H-M   'P 1'
#
loop_
_entity.id
_entity.type
_entity.pdbx_description
1 polymer ?
#
loop_
_entity_poly.entity_id
_entity_poly.type
_entity_poly.pdbx_seq_one_letter_code
_entity_poly.pdbx_strand_id
1 'polypeptide(L)'
;RSYHPQKQDVLHPDGVLEEEIEAKRRKWEAKLDEAVFKLYGLSEEQKDLIRDCCEVTLPFFYQPFDSIGAMSAVSDNDLSWIETYTKIFARRWNVYLKDDEEMRAEVHVGAHGNMLAIDFFPADKGDSWNLKPKSDSWGYILEQIGKVLPQPMGTSQIVMEGLVHVVSKDGIIIIKRNEKRFWTRSLAREDADATLCKAMLKNERDL
;
A
#
# COMPACT_ATOMS: atom_id res chain seq x y z
N ARG A 1 36.72 -4.60 4.24
CA ARG A 1 36.98 -3.46 5.16
C ARG A 1 36.02 -3.61 6.33
N SER A 2 36.52 -3.72 7.56
CA SER A 2 35.69 -3.90 8.75
C SER A 2 35.10 -2.55 9.18
N TYR A 3 33.77 -2.43 9.20
CA TYR A 3 33.07 -1.22 9.65
C TYR A 3 32.59 -1.43 11.09
N HIS A 4 33.32 -0.86 12.04
CA HIS A 4 32.98 -0.86 13.47
C HIS A 4 32.98 0.58 13.98
N PRO A 5 31.93 1.38 13.70
CA PRO A 5 31.82 2.73 14.23
C PRO A 5 31.66 2.69 15.75
N GLN A 6 32.38 3.56 16.45
CA GLN A 6 32.22 3.74 17.89
C GLN A 6 30.98 4.60 18.13
N LYS A 7 29.99 4.05 18.84
CA LYS A 7 28.72 4.74 19.15
C LYS A 7 28.98 5.86 20.15
N GLN A 8 28.29 6.98 19.98
CA GLN A 8 28.29 8.05 20.96
C GLN A 8 27.58 7.59 22.24
N ASP A 9 28.27 7.63 23.37
CA ASP A 9 27.72 7.29 24.69
C ASP A 9 28.40 8.14 25.79
N VAL A 10 28.00 7.92 27.05
CA VAL A 10 28.54 8.66 28.21
C VAL A 10 30.07 8.48 28.35
N LEU A 11 30.61 7.34 27.89
CA LEU A 11 32.04 7.02 27.94
C LEU A 11 32.78 7.50 26.68
N HIS A 12 32.06 7.78 25.59
CA HIS A 12 32.59 8.16 24.29
C HIS A 12 31.77 9.33 23.69
N PRO A 13 31.93 10.55 24.22
CA PRO A 13 31.15 11.72 23.77
C PRO A 13 31.48 12.14 22.32
N ASP A 14 32.64 11.74 21.79
CA ASP A 14 33.06 11.99 20.41
C ASP A 14 32.67 10.84 19.44
N GLY A 15 31.89 9.86 19.91
CA GLY A 15 31.39 8.77 19.07
C GLY A 15 30.41 9.25 17.99
N VAL A 16 30.14 8.38 17.02
CA VAL A 16 29.15 8.65 15.96
C VAL A 16 27.75 8.43 16.51
N LEU A 17 26.83 9.35 16.20
CA LEU A 17 25.42 9.22 16.56
C LEU A 17 24.85 7.91 16.01
N GLU A 18 24.01 7.23 16.80
CA GLU A 18 23.37 5.98 16.40
C GLU A 18 22.57 6.13 15.11
N GLU A 19 21.84 7.24 14.98
CA GLU A 19 21.08 7.60 13.79
C GLU A 19 21.97 7.68 12.54
N GLU A 20 23.19 8.22 12.66
CA GLU A 20 24.14 8.30 11.54
C GLU A 20 24.71 6.92 11.17
N ILE A 21 24.97 6.08 12.17
CA ILE A 21 25.41 4.69 11.95
C ILE A 21 24.32 3.91 11.20
N GLU A 22 23.07 4.01 11.65
CA GLU A 22 21.92 3.36 11.04
C GLU A 22 21.65 3.88 9.63
N ALA A 23 21.66 5.21 9.43
CA ALA A 23 21.46 5.82 8.13
C ALA A 23 22.51 5.33 7.12
N LYS A 24 23.76 5.18 7.56
CA LYS A 24 24.84 4.64 6.72
C LYS A 24 24.66 3.16 6.40
N ARG A 25 24.23 2.34 7.37
CA ARG A 25 23.90 0.93 7.16
C ARG A 25 22.78 0.77 6.15
N ARG A 26 21.66 1.48 6.33
CA ARG A 26 20.53 1.49 5.39
C ARG A 26 20.96 1.87 3.97
N LYS A 27 21.86 2.86 3.84
CA LYS A 27 22.41 3.25 2.53
C LYS A 27 23.25 2.17 1.88
N TRP A 28 23.97 1.36 2.66
CA TRP A 28 24.76 0.24 2.14
C TRP A 28 23.90 -0.98 1.82
N GLU A 29 22.90 -1.28 2.65
CA GLU A 29 21.89 -2.30 2.39
C GLU A 29 21.14 -2.00 1.09
N ALA A 30 20.65 -0.77 0.91
CA ALA A 30 19.99 -0.36 -0.33
C ALA A 30 20.90 -0.52 -1.57
N LYS A 31 22.20 -0.24 -1.44
CA LYS A 31 23.17 -0.46 -2.52
C LYS A 31 23.42 -1.93 -2.81
N LEU A 32 23.43 -2.76 -1.77
CA LEU A 32 23.58 -4.21 -1.89
C LEU A 32 22.35 -4.79 -2.58
N ASP A 33 21.15 -4.39 -2.16
CA ASP A 33 19.89 -4.82 -2.75
C ASP A 33 19.82 -4.47 -4.23
N GLU A 34 20.17 -3.23 -4.61
CA GLU A 34 20.21 -2.85 -6.03
C GLU A 34 21.25 -3.64 -6.84
N ALA A 35 22.40 -3.97 -6.25
CA ALA A 35 23.39 -4.81 -6.90
C ALA A 35 22.88 -6.25 -7.09
N VAL A 36 22.19 -6.81 -6.09
CA VAL A 36 21.56 -8.14 -6.15
C VAL A 36 20.46 -8.13 -7.21
N PHE A 37 19.55 -7.16 -7.20
CA PHE A 37 18.47 -7.07 -8.17
C PHE A 37 19.00 -6.95 -9.60
N LYS A 38 20.06 -6.17 -9.81
CA LYS A 38 20.72 -6.05 -11.11
C LYS A 38 21.37 -7.37 -11.54
N LEU A 39 22.04 -8.07 -10.62
CA LEU A 39 22.69 -9.35 -10.90
C LEU A 39 21.69 -10.41 -11.37
N TYR A 40 20.52 -10.46 -10.73
CA TYR A 40 19.44 -11.40 -11.07
C TYR A 40 18.50 -10.90 -12.18
N GLY A 41 18.70 -9.68 -12.70
CA GLY A 41 17.88 -9.12 -13.78
C GLY A 41 16.42 -8.90 -13.39
N LEU A 42 16.15 -8.55 -12.13
CA LEU A 42 14.78 -8.44 -11.63
C LEU A 42 14.05 -7.21 -12.17
N SER A 43 12.79 -7.39 -12.56
CA SER A 43 11.90 -6.29 -12.97
C SER A 43 11.51 -5.42 -11.77
N GLU A 44 11.01 -4.21 -12.04
CA GLU A 44 10.51 -3.33 -10.97
C GLU A 44 9.33 -3.95 -10.20
N GLU A 45 8.48 -4.77 -10.84
CA GLU A 45 7.42 -5.49 -10.12
C GLU A 45 7.99 -6.55 -9.17
N GLN A 46 9.01 -7.30 -9.62
CA GLN A 46 9.67 -8.31 -8.79
C GLN A 46 10.42 -7.68 -7.62
N LYS A 47 11.07 -6.53 -7.84
CA LYS A 47 11.72 -5.77 -6.76
C LYS A 47 10.72 -5.34 -5.71
N ASP A 48 9.58 -4.80 -6.12
CA ASP A 48 8.53 -4.37 -5.19
C ASP A 48 7.94 -5.56 -4.42
N LEU A 49 7.73 -6.71 -5.07
CA LEU A 49 7.31 -7.94 -4.39
C LEU A 49 8.31 -8.36 -3.30
N ILE A 50 9.61 -8.35 -3.61
CA ILE A 50 10.64 -8.74 -2.64
C ILE A 50 10.72 -7.72 -1.51
N ARG A 51 10.69 -6.42 -1.81
CA ARG A 51 10.67 -5.36 -0.79
C ARG A 51 9.48 -5.51 0.14
N ASP A 52 8.29 -5.69 -0.40
CA ASP A 52 7.08 -5.85 0.41
C ASP A 52 7.15 -7.12 1.28
N CYS A 53 7.72 -8.21 0.74
CA CYS A 53 7.94 -9.43 1.51
C CYS A 53 8.88 -9.17 2.71
N CYS A 54 10.00 -8.48 2.50
CA CYS A 54 10.99 -8.19 3.54
C CYS A 54 10.54 -7.09 4.53
N GLU A 55 9.88 -6.05 4.05
CA GLU A 55 9.47 -4.87 4.84
C GLU A 55 8.18 -5.13 5.62
N VAL A 56 7.29 -5.99 5.11
CA VAL A 56 5.92 -6.12 5.63
C VAL A 56 5.57 -7.56 5.98
N THR A 57 5.67 -8.48 5.02
CA THR A 57 5.17 -9.86 5.21
C THR A 57 5.96 -10.64 6.25
N LEU A 58 7.30 -10.64 6.16
CA LEU A 58 8.16 -11.35 7.10
C LEU A 58 8.08 -10.76 8.52
N PRO A 59 8.20 -9.43 8.72
CA PRO A 59 8.00 -8.84 10.04
C PRO A 59 6.63 -9.18 10.65
N PHE A 60 5.56 -9.14 9.85
CA PHE A 60 4.23 -9.51 10.31
C PHE A 60 4.10 -10.97 10.70
N PHE A 61 4.72 -11.87 9.94
CA PHE A 61 4.73 -13.30 10.26
C PHE A 61 5.39 -13.58 11.64
N TYR A 62 6.48 -12.90 11.96
CA TYR A 62 7.20 -13.10 13.23
C TYR A 62 6.63 -12.28 14.39
N GLN A 63 6.09 -11.09 14.11
CA GLN A 63 5.58 -10.13 15.10
C GLN A 63 4.21 -9.58 14.65
N PRO A 64 3.13 -10.37 14.79
CA PRO A 64 1.84 -10.04 14.18
C PRO A 64 1.17 -8.80 14.76
N PHE A 65 1.52 -8.36 15.96
CA PHE A 65 0.88 -7.20 16.61
C PHE A 65 1.72 -5.92 16.57
N ASP A 66 3.05 -6.04 16.50
CA ASP A 66 3.98 -4.90 16.63
C ASP A 66 4.73 -4.56 15.32
N SER A 67 4.52 -5.35 14.27
CA SER A 67 5.18 -5.14 12.98
C SER A 67 4.55 -4.02 12.15
N ILE A 68 5.32 -3.56 11.16
CA ILE A 68 4.86 -2.60 10.14
C ILE A 68 3.53 -3.04 9.50
N GLY A 69 3.35 -4.34 9.25
CA GLY A 69 2.15 -4.86 8.60
C GLY A 69 0.85 -4.65 9.37
N ALA A 70 0.91 -4.60 10.70
CA ALA A 70 -0.25 -4.36 11.57
C ALA A 70 -0.53 -2.87 11.80
N MET A 71 0.43 -1.99 11.48
CA MET A 71 0.24 -0.55 11.60
C MET A 71 -0.80 -0.04 10.61
N SER A 72 -1.49 1.04 10.97
CA SER A 72 -2.45 1.68 10.08
C SER A 72 -1.79 2.19 8.80
N ALA A 73 -2.46 1.96 7.66
CA ALA A 73 -2.00 2.44 6.37
C ALA A 73 -2.28 3.94 6.20
N VAL A 74 -3.37 4.42 6.80
CA VAL A 74 -3.70 5.83 6.99
C VAL A 74 -3.76 6.12 8.48
N SER A 75 -3.04 7.15 8.90
CA SER A 75 -3.13 7.75 10.23
C SER A 75 -3.24 9.28 10.10
N ASP A 76 -3.63 9.98 11.16
CA ASP A 76 -4.07 11.38 11.13
C ASP A 76 -3.13 12.36 10.39
N ASN A 77 -1.83 12.06 10.29
CA ASN A 77 -0.84 12.89 9.59
C ASN A 77 0.05 12.15 8.57
N ASP A 78 -0.16 10.85 8.34
CA ASP A 78 0.67 10.08 7.41
C ASP A 78 -0.19 9.33 6.38
N LEU A 79 -0.06 9.78 5.12
CA LEU A 79 -0.66 9.18 3.93
C LEU A 79 0.39 8.57 3.01
N SER A 80 1.68 8.63 3.36
CA SER A 80 2.78 8.25 2.45
C SER A 80 2.67 6.81 1.94
N TRP A 81 2.14 5.91 2.79
CA TRP A 81 1.88 4.52 2.43
C TRP A 81 0.83 4.42 1.32
N ILE A 82 -0.31 5.09 1.50
CA ILE A 82 -1.41 5.10 0.52
C ILE A 82 -1.07 5.92 -0.73
N GLU A 83 -0.29 7.00 -0.59
CA GLU A 83 0.22 7.73 -1.76
C GLU A 83 1.06 6.83 -2.67
N THR A 84 1.89 5.97 -2.08
CA THR A 84 2.69 5.02 -2.85
C THR A 84 1.81 3.99 -3.54
N TYR A 85 0.85 3.42 -2.82
CA TYR A 85 -0.13 2.48 -3.35
C TYR A 85 -0.93 3.08 -4.53
N THR A 86 -1.51 4.27 -4.32
CA THR A 86 -2.37 4.93 -5.33
C THR A 86 -1.60 5.34 -6.57
N LYS A 87 -0.35 5.82 -6.45
CA LYS A 87 0.51 6.12 -7.59
C LYS A 87 0.77 4.89 -8.47
N ILE A 88 1.05 3.73 -7.85
CA ILE A 88 1.31 2.49 -8.58
C ILE A 88 0.03 2.01 -9.28
N PHE A 89 -1.09 2.02 -8.57
CA PHE A 89 -2.39 1.65 -9.14
C PHE A 89 -2.77 2.56 -10.32
N ALA A 90 -2.71 3.88 -10.12
CA ALA A 90 -3.03 4.87 -11.15
C ALA A 90 -2.13 4.74 -12.38
N ARG A 91 -0.82 4.53 -12.18
CA ARG A 91 0.12 4.32 -13.30
C ARG A 91 -0.29 3.15 -14.19
N ARG A 92 -0.83 2.07 -13.61
CA ARG A 92 -1.28 0.90 -14.36
C ARG A 92 -2.54 1.17 -15.17
N TRP A 93 -3.46 1.96 -14.62
CA TRP A 93 -4.71 2.34 -15.26
C TRP A 93 -4.59 3.46 -16.30
N ASN A 94 -3.66 4.41 -16.11
CA ASN A 94 -3.50 5.58 -16.99
C ASN A 94 -3.27 5.23 -18.47
N VAL A 95 -2.76 4.04 -18.78
CA VAL A 95 -2.57 3.57 -20.16
C VAL A 95 -3.90 3.33 -20.88
N TYR A 96 -4.99 3.17 -20.14
CA TYR A 96 -6.33 2.89 -20.65
C TYR A 96 -7.27 4.11 -20.60
N LEU A 97 -6.78 5.26 -20.12
CA LEU A 97 -7.51 6.52 -20.11
C LEU A 97 -7.19 7.35 -21.36
N LYS A 98 -7.94 8.43 -21.58
CA LYS A 98 -7.63 9.36 -22.68
C LYS A 98 -6.34 10.14 -22.40
N ASP A 99 -5.75 10.70 -23.45
CA ASP A 99 -4.49 11.46 -23.37
C ASP A 99 -4.58 12.72 -22.49
N ASP A 100 -5.78 13.27 -22.29
CA ASP A 100 -6.07 14.42 -21.43
C ASP A 100 -6.53 14.03 -20.03
N GLU A 101 -6.67 12.74 -19.73
CA GLU A 101 -7.15 12.21 -18.45
C GLU A 101 -6.02 11.56 -17.63
N GLU A 102 -6.18 11.60 -16.30
CA GLU A 102 -5.36 10.86 -15.34
C GLU A 102 -6.23 10.21 -14.26
N MET A 103 -5.83 9.02 -13.82
CA MET A 103 -6.48 8.32 -12.73
C MET A 103 -6.10 8.99 -11.42
N ARG A 104 -7.12 9.46 -10.69
CA ARG A 104 -7.01 10.05 -9.35
C ARG A 104 -7.61 9.14 -8.31
N ALA A 105 -7.39 9.48 -7.05
CA ALA A 105 -7.89 8.71 -5.93
C ALA A 105 -8.46 9.63 -4.83
N GLU A 106 -9.53 9.17 -4.18
CA GLU A 106 -10.04 9.74 -2.94
C GLU A 106 -9.99 8.69 -1.84
N VAL A 107 -9.64 9.12 -0.64
CA VAL A 107 -9.45 8.24 0.51
C VAL A 107 -10.58 8.46 1.49
N HIS A 108 -11.22 7.37 1.88
CA HIS A 108 -12.31 7.36 2.85
C HIS A 108 -11.95 6.42 4.00
N VAL A 109 -11.94 6.96 5.22
CA VAL A 109 -11.60 6.21 6.43
C VAL A 109 -12.89 5.89 7.18
N GLY A 110 -13.06 4.63 7.59
CA GLY A 110 -14.22 4.22 8.37
C GLY A 110 -14.28 4.92 9.73
N ALA A 111 -15.46 4.99 10.36
CA ALA A 111 -15.67 5.76 11.60
C ALA A 111 -14.72 5.37 12.76
N HIS A 112 -14.28 4.11 12.80
CA HIS A 112 -13.35 3.59 13.81
C HIS A 112 -11.91 3.43 13.28
N GLY A 113 -11.59 3.93 12.09
CA GLY A 113 -10.25 3.82 11.51
C GLY A 113 -9.84 2.42 11.05
N ASN A 114 -10.67 1.39 11.23
CA ASN A 114 -10.32 -0.01 10.94
C ASN A 114 -10.41 -0.39 9.46
N MET A 115 -11.19 0.36 8.68
CA MET A 115 -11.46 0.09 7.27
C MET A 115 -11.08 1.30 6.44
N LEU A 116 -10.57 1.05 5.25
CA LEU A 116 -10.17 2.06 4.29
C LEU A 116 -10.83 1.74 2.94
N ALA A 117 -11.47 2.75 2.36
CA ALA A 117 -11.87 2.73 0.96
C ALA A 117 -11.04 3.74 0.18
N ILE A 118 -10.60 3.33 -1.00
CA ILE A 118 -10.00 4.21 -1.99
C ILE A 118 -10.88 4.18 -3.23
N ASP A 119 -11.41 5.34 -3.59
CA ASP A 119 -12.20 5.55 -4.80
C ASP A 119 -11.30 6.13 -5.88
N PHE A 120 -11.13 5.40 -6.98
CA PHE A 120 -10.33 5.79 -8.13
C PHE A 120 -11.22 6.24 -9.27
N PHE A 121 -10.93 7.39 -9.86
CA PHE A 121 -11.73 7.96 -10.95
C PHE A 121 -10.85 8.70 -11.97
N PRO A 122 -11.23 8.70 -13.26
CA PRO A 122 -10.58 9.53 -14.25
C PRO A 122 -10.90 11.01 -14.03
N ALA A 123 -9.91 11.88 -14.22
CA ALA A 123 -10.07 13.32 -14.16
C ALA A 123 -9.12 14.03 -15.14
N ASP A 124 -9.43 15.27 -15.50
CA ASP A 124 -8.63 16.04 -16.45
C ASP A 124 -7.25 16.39 -15.89
N LYS A 125 -6.22 16.28 -16.73
CA LYS A 125 -4.86 16.67 -16.38
C LYS A 125 -4.78 18.17 -16.07
N GLY A 126 -4.21 18.51 -14.92
CA GLY A 126 -3.96 19.90 -14.50
C GLY A 126 -4.92 20.43 -13.45
N ASP A 127 -6.03 19.75 -13.20
CA ASP A 127 -6.90 20.04 -12.07
C ASP A 127 -6.18 19.84 -10.71
N SER A 128 -6.51 20.68 -9.74
CA SER A 128 -5.94 20.57 -8.39
C SER A 128 -6.48 19.33 -7.69
N TRP A 129 -5.59 18.42 -7.27
CA TRP A 129 -5.95 17.21 -6.57
C TRP A 129 -5.05 16.96 -5.36
N ASN A 130 -5.63 16.40 -4.30
CA ASN A 130 -4.88 15.91 -3.14
C ASN A 130 -5.56 14.65 -2.59
N LEU A 131 -4.76 13.78 -1.98
CA LEU A 131 -5.19 12.50 -1.43
C LEU A 131 -5.74 12.62 0.01
N LYS A 132 -6.05 13.83 0.50
CA LYS A 132 -6.47 13.99 1.89
C LYS A 132 -7.80 13.25 2.12
N PRO A 133 -7.93 12.53 3.24
CA PRO A 133 -9.17 11.87 3.58
C PRO A 133 -10.31 12.88 3.62
N LYS A 134 -11.41 12.59 2.92
CA LYS A 134 -12.61 13.42 3.01
C LYS A 134 -13.44 12.97 4.21
N SER A 135 -13.93 13.93 5.00
CA SER A 135 -14.90 13.66 6.04
C SER A 135 -16.28 13.55 5.42
N ASP A 136 -16.71 12.36 5.05
CA ASP A 136 -17.96 12.11 4.36
C ASP A 136 -18.74 10.92 4.93
N SER A 137 -19.86 10.58 4.28
CA SER A 137 -20.83 9.57 4.73
C SER A 137 -20.32 8.12 4.70
N TRP A 138 -19.07 7.88 4.28
CA TRP A 138 -18.49 6.54 4.21
C TRP A 138 -18.30 5.89 5.58
N GLY A 139 -18.21 6.67 6.66
CA GLY A 139 -17.94 6.17 8.00
C GLY A 139 -18.84 5.00 8.43
N TYR A 140 -20.16 5.14 8.24
CA TYR A 140 -21.14 4.10 8.59
C TYR A 140 -21.07 2.89 7.65
N ILE A 141 -20.94 3.12 6.34
CA ILE A 141 -20.89 2.06 5.33
C ILE A 141 -19.68 1.16 5.55
N LEU A 142 -18.50 1.76 5.75
CA LEU A 142 -17.27 1.02 6.00
C LEU A 142 -17.31 0.24 7.31
N GLU A 143 -18.02 0.74 8.33
CA GLU A 143 -18.23 0.00 9.57
C GLU A 143 -19.10 -1.25 9.35
N GLN A 144 -20.19 -1.13 8.59
CA GLN A 144 -21.03 -2.29 8.27
C GLN A 144 -20.26 -3.32 7.44
N ILE A 145 -19.49 -2.87 6.45
CA ILE A 145 -18.63 -3.74 5.66
C ILE A 145 -17.62 -4.45 6.56
N GLY A 146 -16.93 -3.72 7.46
CA GLY A 146 -15.95 -4.28 8.39
C GLY A 146 -16.51 -5.37 9.33
N LYS A 147 -17.82 -5.34 9.62
CA LYS A 147 -18.50 -6.39 10.42
C LYS A 147 -18.78 -7.66 9.63
N VAL A 148 -18.99 -7.56 8.32
CA VAL A 148 -19.42 -8.68 7.45
C VAL A 148 -18.25 -9.29 6.68
N LEU A 149 -17.20 -8.51 6.43
CA LEU A 149 -16.03 -8.93 5.68
C LEU A 149 -15.28 -10.14 6.26
N PRO A 150 -15.09 -10.24 7.60
CA PRO A 150 -14.45 -11.41 8.21
C PRO A 150 -15.39 -12.61 8.12
N GLN A 151 -15.08 -13.58 7.25
CA GLN A 151 -15.86 -14.81 7.14
C GLN A 151 -15.08 -16.00 7.74
N PRO A 152 -15.63 -16.67 8.78
CA PRO A 152 -15.01 -17.89 9.30
C PRO A 152 -15.14 -19.03 8.28
N MET A 153 -14.01 -19.60 7.89
CA MET A 153 -13.93 -20.76 6.98
C MET A 153 -14.08 -22.06 7.78
N GLY A 154 -15.33 -22.40 8.11
CA GLY A 154 -15.70 -23.69 8.74
C GLY A 154 -15.22 -23.90 10.19
N THR A 155 -14.23 -23.13 10.66
CA THR A 155 -13.74 -23.07 12.04
C THR A 155 -13.43 -21.61 12.41
N SER A 156 -13.64 -21.21 13.66
CA SER A 156 -13.41 -19.83 14.14
C SER A 156 -11.95 -19.38 14.11
N GLN A 157 -11.03 -20.28 13.80
CA GLN A 157 -9.58 -20.04 13.78
C GLN A 157 -9.05 -19.60 12.41
N ILE A 158 -9.83 -19.75 11.33
CA ILE A 158 -9.46 -19.32 9.99
C ILE A 158 -10.48 -18.28 9.54
N VAL A 159 -10.08 -17.02 9.58
CA VAL A 159 -10.89 -15.89 9.10
C VAL A 159 -10.34 -15.45 7.76
N MET A 160 -11.17 -15.50 6.71
CA MET A 160 -10.85 -14.77 5.49
C MET A 160 -11.10 -13.30 5.72
N GLU A 161 -10.05 -12.49 5.61
CA GLU A 161 -10.20 -11.05 5.51
C GLU A 161 -10.57 -10.73 4.06
N GLY A 162 -11.82 -10.34 3.84
CA GLY A 162 -12.30 -10.06 2.50
C GLY A 162 -11.68 -8.79 1.90
N LEU A 163 -11.85 -8.67 0.59
CA LEU A 163 -11.48 -7.52 -0.23
C LEU A 163 -12.72 -7.21 -1.07
N VAL A 164 -13.09 -5.92 -1.16
CA VAL A 164 -14.15 -5.49 -2.06
C VAL A 164 -13.53 -4.70 -3.19
N HIS A 165 -13.79 -5.12 -4.43
CA HIS A 165 -13.62 -4.28 -5.61
C HIS A 165 -14.97 -3.99 -6.21
N VAL A 166 -15.27 -2.71 -6.40
CA VAL A 166 -16.40 -2.25 -7.22
C VAL A 166 -15.82 -1.61 -8.46
N VAL A 167 -16.26 -2.05 -9.64
CA VAL A 167 -15.85 -1.48 -10.93
C VAL A 167 -17.08 -0.98 -11.67
N SER A 168 -17.15 0.33 -11.88
CA SER A 168 -18.22 1.02 -12.59
C SER A 168 -17.67 1.71 -13.85
N LYS A 169 -18.53 2.46 -14.56
CA LYS A 169 -18.09 3.30 -15.69
C LYS A 169 -17.39 4.57 -15.19
N ASP A 170 -17.74 5.01 -13.99
CA ASP A 170 -17.34 6.31 -13.43
C ASP A 170 -16.15 6.18 -12.48
N GLY A 171 -15.82 4.96 -12.03
CA GLY A 171 -14.70 4.75 -11.12
C GLY A 171 -14.57 3.32 -10.60
N ILE A 172 -13.57 3.15 -9.72
CA ILE A 172 -13.18 1.89 -9.13
C ILE A 172 -13.01 2.09 -7.63
N ILE A 173 -13.75 1.35 -6.82
CA ILE A 173 -13.65 1.43 -5.36
C ILE A 173 -12.97 0.17 -4.84
N ILE A 174 -11.89 0.36 -4.07
CA ILE A 174 -11.19 -0.71 -3.36
C ILE A 174 -11.40 -0.53 -1.86
N ILE A 175 -11.93 -1.55 -1.20
CA ILE A 175 -12.18 -1.53 0.25
C ILE A 175 -11.42 -2.68 0.92
N LYS A 176 -10.58 -2.33 1.89
CA LYS A 176 -9.80 -3.26 2.71
C LYS A 176 -9.67 -2.74 4.14
N ARG A 177 -9.09 -3.57 5.02
CA ARG A 177 -8.65 -3.12 6.34
C ARG A 177 -7.61 -2.03 6.24
N ASN A 178 -7.64 -1.08 7.17
CA ASN A 178 -6.64 -0.03 7.29
C ASN A 178 -5.37 -0.57 7.97
N GLU A 179 -4.69 -1.51 7.33
CA GLU A 179 -3.43 -2.09 7.82
C GLU A 179 -2.43 -2.15 6.66
N LYS A 180 -1.17 -1.74 6.88
CA LYS A 180 -0.17 -1.59 5.81
C LYS A 180 0.02 -2.85 4.96
N ARG A 181 -0.15 -4.04 5.55
CA ARG A 181 -0.08 -5.34 4.85
C ARG A 181 -1.09 -5.49 3.71
N PHE A 182 -2.15 -4.70 3.68
CA PHE A 182 -3.17 -4.72 2.63
C PHE A 182 -2.98 -3.67 1.55
N TRP A 183 -2.00 -2.78 1.71
CA TRP A 183 -1.80 -1.61 0.85
C TRP A 183 -0.35 -1.51 0.39
N THR A 184 0.27 -2.64 0.04
CA THR A 184 1.66 -2.70 -0.43
C THR A 184 1.78 -2.41 -1.93
N ARG A 185 3.02 -2.27 -2.42
CA ARG A 185 3.32 -1.95 -3.83
C ARG A 185 2.95 -3.09 -4.78
N SER A 186 3.19 -4.33 -4.37
CA SER A 186 2.80 -5.54 -5.10
C SER A 186 1.28 -5.65 -5.16
N LEU A 187 0.59 -5.46 -4.03
CA LEU A 187 -0.88 -5.49 -3.98
C LEU A 187 -1.50 -4.40 -4.85
N ALA A 188 -0.93 -3.19 -4.88
CA ALA A 188 -1.40 -2.14 -5.78
C ALA A 188 -1.44 -2.57 -7.26
N ARG A 189 -0.46 -3.37 -7.69
CA ARG A 189 -0.42 -3.93 -9.05
C ARG A 189 -1.44 -5.04 -9.24
N GLU A 190 -1.52 -5.95 -8.28
CA GLU A 190 -2.48 -7.06 -8.32
C GLU A 190 -3.92 -6.55 -8.37
N ASP A 191 -4.24 -5.54 -7.57
CA ASP A 191 -5.56 -4.91 -7.59
C ASP A 191 -5.83 -4.16 -8.89
N ALA A 192 -4.83 -3.48 -9.45
CA ALA A 192 -4.97 -2.81 -10.74
C ALA A 192 -5.24 -3.82 -11.86
N ASP A 193 -4.49 -4.93 -11.91
CA ASP A 193 -4.69 -5.98 -12.89
C ASP A 193 -6.04 -6.69 -12.69
N ALA A 194 -6.45 -6.96 -11.44
CA ALA A 194 -7.75 -7.56 -11.13
C ALA A 194 -8.92 -6.66 -11.54
N THR A 195 -8.81 -5.35 -11.32
CA THR A 195 -9.85 -4.37 -11.67
C THR A 195 -9.91 -4.14 -13.19
N LEU A 196 -8.77 -4.14 -13.88
CA LEU A 196 -8.72 -4.11 -15.35
C LEU A 196 -9.42 -5.33 -15.96
N CYS A 197 -9.11 -6.54 -15.47
CA CYS A 197 -9.79 -7.76 -15.89
C CYS A 197 -11.31 -7.69 -15.67
N LYS A 198 -11.76 -7.17 -14.50
CA LYS A 198 -13.19 -6.98 -14.21
C LYS A 198 -13.85 -5.98 -15.17
N ALA A 199 -13.17 -4.88 -15.51
CA ALA A 199 -13.69 -3.89 -16.45
C ALA A 199 -13.84 -4.47 -17.86
N MET A 200 -12.84 -5.22 -18.33
CA MET A 200 -12.89 -5.91 -19.63
C MET A 200 -14.09 -6.87 -19.70
N LEU A 201 -14.25 -7.74 -18.70
CA LEU A 201 -15.37 -8.68 -18.62
C LEU A 201 -16.75 -8.02 -18.52
N LYS A 202 -16.82 -6.78 -18.02
CA LYS A 202 -18.07 -6.02 -17.93
C LYS A 202 -18.41 -5.41 -19.28
N ASN A 203 -17.44 -4.83 -19.98
CA ASN A 203 -17.61 -4.30 -21.33
C ASN A 203 -18.05 -5.38 -22.33
N GLU A 204 -17.54 -6.61 -22.21
CA GLU A 204 -17.97 -7.74 -23.05
C GLU A 204 -19.42 -8.18 -22.81
N ARG A 205 -19.97 -7.96 -21.61
CA ARG A 205 -21.37 -8.31 -21.29
C ARG A 205 -22.37 -7.21 -21.67
N ASP A 206 -21.88 -5.99 -21.84
CA ASP A 206 -22.66 -4.82 -22.25
C ASP A 206 -22.71 -4.66 -23.79
N LEU A 207 -22.01 -5.53 -24.55
CA LEU A 207 -22.01 -5.67 -26.01
C LEU A 207 -22.96 -6.79 -26.46
#